data_AF-I6ARZ4-F1
#
_entry.id   AF-I6ARZ4-F1
#
_cell.length_a   1.000
_cell.length_b   1.000
_cell.length_c   1.000
_cell.angle_alpha   90.00
_cell.angle_beta   90.00
_cell.angle_gamma   90.00
#
_symmetry.space_group_name_H-M   'P 1'
#
loop_
_entity.id
_entity.type
_entity.pdbx_description
1 polymer ?
#
loop_
_entity_poly.entity_id
_entity_poly.type
_entity_poly.pdbx_seq_one_letter_code
_entity_poly.pdbx_strand_id
1 'polypeptide(L)' 'MSQIIQRGRELIRISPGNRQKLESSTNDGRSWTTCYHAGPSYGEFEDLMDNGKEILATTSKGLLVSTNGGRSWSRRR' A
#
# COMPACT_ATOMS: atom_id res chain seq x y z
N MET A 1 1.47 -13.17 5.55
CA MET A 1 0.04 -13.02 5.18
C MET A 1 -0.06 -11.80 4.30
N SER A 2 -0.74 -11.87 3.16
CA SER A 2 -0.89 -10.72 2.25
C SER A 2 -1.93 -9.76 2.84
N GLN A 3 -1.50 -8.55 3.19
CA GLN A 3 -2.37 -7.55 3.81
C GLN A 3 -3.14 -6.79 2.74
N ILE A 4 -4.46 -6.74 2.91
CA ILE A 4 -5.41 -6.04 2.03
C ILE A 4 -6.23 -5.09 2.90
N ILE A 5 -6.35 -3.85 2.46
CA ILE A 5 -7.23 -2.85 3.07
C ILE A 5 -8.32 -2.46 2.08
N GLN A 6 -9.50 -2.12 2.59
CA GLN A 6 -10.64 -1.67 1.80
C GLN A 6 -10.98 -0.22 2.13
N ARG A 7 -11.01 0.65 1.12
CA ARG A 7 -11.42 2.06 1.23
C ARG A 7 -12.55 2.34 0.25
N GLY A 8 -13.78 2.29 0.74
CA GLY A 8 -14.97 2.40 -0.09
C GLY A 8 -15.06 1.24 -1.09
N ARG A 9 -14.94 1.56 -2.40
CA ARG A 9 -14.93 0.57 -3.49
C ARG A 9 -13.52 0.17 -3.95
N GLU A 10 -12.47 0.81 -3.42
CA GLU A 10 -11.10 0.49 -3.78
C GLU A 10 -10.48 -0.44 -2.73
N LEU A 11 -9.87 -1.54 -3.19
CA LEU A 11 -9.02 -2.40 -2.38
C LEU A 11 -7.57 -2.05 -2.66
N ILE A 12 -6.73 -2.08 -1.64
CA ILE A 12 -5.28 -1.91 -1.78
C ILE A 12 -4.61 -3.08 -1.09
N ARG A 13 -3.62 -3.68 -1.76
CA ARG A 13 -2.83 -4.79 -1.20
C ARG A 13 -1.34 -4.62 -1.45
N ILE A 14 -0.57 -5.30 -0.63
CA ILE A 14 0.84 -5.59 -0.94
C ILE A 14 0.87 -6.65 -2.04
N SER A 15 1.61 -6.41 -3.12
CA SER A 15 1.69 -7.35 -4.25
C SER A 15 2.30 -8.68 -3.79
N PRO A 16 1.62 -9.83 -4.03
CA PRO A 16 2.11 -11.14 -3.61
C PRO A 16 3.42 -11.55 -4.27
N GLY A 17 3.66 -11.07 -5.49
CA GLY A 17 4.87 -11.40 -6.27
C GLY A 17 6.01 -10.40 -6.09
N ASN A 18 5.74 -9.21 -5.56
CA ASN A 18 6.78 -8.20 -5.30
C ASN A 18 6.36 -7.28 -4.16
N ARG A 19 6.93 -7.50 -2.97
CA ARG A 19 6.60 -6.73 -1.77
C ARG A 19 7.03 -5.27 -1.81
N GLN A 20 7.73 -4.81 -2.86
CA GLN A 20 7.99 -3.38 -3.09
C GLN A 20 6.84 -2.71 -3.85
N LYS A 21 5.84 -3.46 -4.32
CA LYS A 21 4.71 -2.93 -5.07
C LYS A 21 3.43 -2.97 -4.24
N LEU A 22 2.66 -1.91 -4.34
CA LEU A 22 1.25 -1.91 -3.95
C LEU A 22 0.38 -1.99 -5.19
N GLU A 23 -0.70 -2.72 -5.05
CA GLU A 23 -1.70 -2.90 -6.09
C GLU A 23 -3.05 -2.45 -5.58
N SER A 24 -3.82 -1.79 -6.43
CA SER A 24 -5.22 -1.47 -6.15
C SER A 24 -6.18 -2.15 -7.11
N SER A 25 -7.42 -2.33 -6.63
CA SER A 25 -8.52 -2.93 -7.37
C SER A 25 -9.79 -2.12 -7.14
N THR A 26 -10.52 -1.85 -8.21
CA THR A 26 -11.83 -1.15 -8.19
C THR A 26 -12.99 -2.08 -8.53
N ASN A 27 -12.73 -3.39 -8.63
CA ASN A 27 -13.68 -4.41 -9.04
C ASN A 27 -13.67 -5.61 -8.09
N ASP A 28 -13.70 -5.33 -6.78
CA ASP A 28 -13.78 -6.33 -5.71
C ASP A 28 -12.67 -7.39 -5.76
N GLY A 29 -11.47 -6.98 -6.19
CA GLY A 29 -10.29 -7.86 -6.22
C GLY A 29 -10.23 -8.80 -7.42
N ARG A 30 -11.11 -8.63 -8.43
CA ARG A 30 -11.10 -9.44 -9.67
C ARG A 30 -9.89 -9.14 -10.55
N SER A 31 -9.46 -7.87 -10.60
CA SER A 31 -8.21 -7.46 -11.23
C SER A 31 -7.48 -6.44 -10.38
N TRP A 32 -6.15 -6.45 -10.48
CA TRP A 32 -5.25 -5.62 -9.69
C TRP A 32 -4.34 -4.83 -10.62
N THR A 33 -4.09 -3.57 -10.28
CA THR A 33 -3.18 -2.69 -11.01
C THR A 33 -2.17 -2.10 -10.04
N THR A 34 -0.90 -2.06 -10.43
CA THR A 34 0.14 -1.44 -9.59
C THR A 34 -0.16 0.04 -9.43
N CYS A 35 -0.38 0.48 -8.19
CA CYS A 35 -0.63 1.88 -7.85
C CYS A 35 0.61 2.56 -7.27
N TYR A 36 1.55 1.80 -6.70
CA TYR A 36 2.79 2.34 -6.16
C TYR A 36 3.95 1.34 -6.23
N HIS A 37 5.16 1.86 -6.45
CA HIS A 37 6.41 1.10 -6.38
C HIS A 37 7.35 1.79 -5.38
N ALA A 38 7.61 1.15 -4.26
CA ALA A 38 8.63 1.58 -3.32
C ALA A 38 10.00 1.53 -4.00
N GLY A 39 10.71 2.65 -4.02
CA GLY A 39 12.10 2.67 -4.43
C GLY A 39 13.00 1.90 -3.46
N PRO A 40 14.26 1.61 -3.84
CA PRO A 40 15.22 0.90 -2.98
C PRO A 40 15.43 1.56 -1.61
N SER A 41 15.21 2.87 -1.53
CA SER A 41 15.33 3.65 -0.30
C SER A 41 14.21 3.37 0.71
N TYR A 42 13.06 2.85 0.31
CA TYR A 42 11.91 2.63 1.20
C TYR A 42 11.74 1.19 1.65
N GLY A 43 12.43 0.23 1.05
CA GLY A 43 12.38 -1.18 1.45
C GLY A 43 11.11 -1.88 0.97
N GLU A 44 10.83 -3.04 1.57
CA GLU A 44 9.68 -3.87 1.25
C GLU A 44 8.51 -3.55 2.18
N PHE A 45 7.29 -3.60 1.66
CA PHE A 45 6.08 -3.50 2.45
C PHE A 45 5.86 -4.76 3.28
N GLU A 46 5.65 -4.53 4.57
CA GLU A 46 5.38 -5.56 5.57
C GLU A 46 3.92 -5.59 5.98
N ASP A 47 3.33 -4.41 6.14
CA ASP A 47 1.94 -4.25 6.58
C ASP A 47 1.28 -3.00 5.98
N LEU A 48 -0.05 -3.03 5.91
CA LEU A 48 -0.90 -1.91 5.50
C LEU A 48 -2.02 -1.71 6.51
N MET A 49 -2.20 -0.48 6.95
CA MET A 49 -3.25 -0.10 7.90
C MET A 49 -4.01 1.12 7.39
N ASP A 50 -5.33 1.03 7.40
CA ASP A 50 -6.19 2.20 7.20
C ASP A 50 -6.33 2.97 8.51
N ASN A 51 -5.90 4.23 8.51
CA ASN A 51 -6.02 5.16 9.64
C ASN A 51 -7.09 6.24 9.37
N GLY A 52 -8.08 5.92 8.54
CA GLY A 52 -9.24 6.76 8.23
C GLY A 52 -8.91 7.86 7.22
N LYS A 53 -8.15 8.89 7.62
CA LYS A 53 -7.68 9.95 6.71
C LYS A 53 -6.43 9.56 5.93
N GLU A 54 -5.63 8.68 6.51
CA GLU A 54 -4.32 8.29 5.99
C GLU A 54 -4.24 6.78 5.86
N ILE A 55 -3.35 6.31 5.00
CA ILE A 55 -2.93 4.92 4.96
C ILE A 55 -1.52 4.85 5.51
N LEU A 56 -1.29 3.95 6.44
CA LEU A 56 0.01 3.67 7.01
C LEU A 56 0.55 2.38 6.40
N ALA A 57 1.83 2.39 6.06
CA ALA A 57 2.51 1.21 5.55
C ALA A 57 3.80 1.01 6.31
N THR A 58 3.89 -0.11 7.01
CA THR A 58 5.12 -0.54 7.67
C THR A 58 6.00 -1.15 6.60
N THR A 59 7.23 -0.66 6.49
CA THR A 59 8.24 -1.23 5.59
C THR A 59 9.47 -1.64 6.36
N SER A 60 10.30 -2.47 5.71
CA SER A 60 11.59 -2.88 6.28
C SER A 60 12.59 -1.74 6.53
N LYS A 61 12.30 -0.51 6.06
CA LYS A 61 13.14 0.69 6.26
C LYS A 61 12.43 1.83 6.98
N GLY A 62 11.24 1.57 7.55
CA GLY A 62 10.50 2.51 8.38
C GLY A 62 9.02 2.62 8.01
N LEU A 63 8.37 3.64 8.56
CA LEU A 63 6.95 3.88 8.36
C LEU A 63 6.72 4.84 7.20
N LEU A 64 5.84 4.46 6.28
CA LEU A 64 5.33 5.33 5.22
C LEU A 64 3.89 5.74 5.52
N VAL A 65 3.52 6.93 5.05
CA VAL A 65 2.17 7.47 5.11
C VAL A 65 1.70 7.93 3.74
N SER A 66 0.44 7.68 3.43
CA SER A 66 -0.26 8.20 2.26
C SER A 66 -1.54 8.92 2.67
N THR A 67 -1.69 10.16 2.19
CA THR A 67 -2.87 11.00 2.42
C THR A 67 -3.81 11.05 1.21
N ASN A 68 -3.45 10.37 0.11
CA ASN A 68 -4.16 10.43 -1.17
C ASN A 68 -4.59 9.05 -1.69
N GLY A 69 -4.95 8.15 -0.78
CA GLY A 69 -5.48 6.83 -1.15
C GLY A 69 -4.42 5.87 -1.69
N GLY A 70 -3.17 5.97 -1.23
CA GLY A 70 -2.11 5.01 -1.60
C GLY A 70 -1.42 5.30 -2.93
N ARG A 71 -1.74 6.42 -3.59
CA ARG A 71 -1.15 6.84 -4.87
C ARG A 71 0.25 7.42 -4.71
N SER A 72 0.51 8.09 -3.59
CA SER A 72 1.85 8.54 -3.20
C SER A 72 2.11 8.32 -1.73
N TRP A 73 3.37 8.09 -1.40
CA TRP A 73 3.82 7.77 -0.06
C TRP A 73 4.99 8.66 0.34
N SER A 74 5.05 9.02 1.61
CA SER A 74 6.15 9.76 2.22
C SER A 74 6.58 9.08 3.50
N ARG A 75 7.86 9.15 3.86
CA ARG A 75 8.33 8.71 5.18
C ARG A 75 7.62 9.53 6.24
N ARG A 76 6.98 8.84 7.18
CA ARG A 76 6.47 9.48 8.39
C ARG A 76 7.69 9.73 9.29
N ARG A 77 7.96 11.00 9.57
CA ARG A 77 9.00 11.41 10.52
C ARG A 77 8.47 11.37 11.94
#